data_AF-A0A7X7SI71-F1
#
_entry.id   AF-A0A7X7SI71-F1
#
_cell.length_a   1.000
_cell.length_b   1.000
_cell.length_c   1.000
_cell.angle_alpha   90.00
_cell.angle_beta   90.00
_cell.angle_gamma   90.00
#
_symmetry.space_group_name_H-M   'P 1'
#
loop_
_entity.id
_entity.type
_entity.pdbx_description
1 polymer ?
#
loop_
_entity_poly.entity_id
_entity_poly.type
_entity_poly.pdbx_seq_one_letter_code
_entity_poly.pdbx_strand_id
1 'polypeptide(L)'
;MSYELKVSDSIHIPFRGHLLRLKIAEGVPRMKELKVGTRLRVSGPDGRSGVVEILGFPTMAGRQTQERVERTRELDIVIPSEQAVIDGARIEIGWRVGPADDERTKRG
;
A
#
# COMPACT_ATOMS: atom_id res chain seq x y z
N MET A 1 -9.22 -3.45 -12.06
CA MET A 1 -10.21 -2.53 -11.45
C MET A 1 -9.41 -1.40 -10.81
N SER A 2 -9.85 -0.14 -10.94
CA SER A 2 -9.20 0.96 -10.21
C SER A 2 -9.68 0.96 -8.76
N TYR A 3 -8.74 1.16 -7.84
CA TYR A 3 -9.02 1.39 -6.43
C TYR A 3 -8.05 2.45 -5.91
N GLU A 4 -8.49 3.24 -4.94
CA GLU A 4 -7.65 4.19 -4.22
C GLU A 4 -7.72 3.86 -2.73
N LEU A 5 -6.55 3.77 -2.12
CA LEU A 5 -6.37 3.63 -0.68
C LEU A 5 -5.68 4.89 -0.14
N LYS A 6 -5.95 5.23 1.11
CA LYS A 6 -5.29 6.31 1.83
C LYS A 6 -4.53 5.77 3.02
N VAL A 7 -3.30 6.22 3.18
CA VAL A 7 -2.52 5.95 4.39
C VAL A 7 -3.19 6.69 5.55
N SER A 8 -3.56 5.93 6.56
CA SER A 8 -4.18 6.42 7.79
C SER A 8 -3.31 6.23 9.02
N ASP A 9 -2.28 5.38 8.92
CA ASP A 9 -1.21 5.25 9.90
C ASP A 9 0.04 4.68 9.23
N SER A 10 1.22 4.96 9.80
CA SER A 10 2.53 4.56 9.30
C SER A 10 3.47 4.25 10.46
N ILE A 11 3.82 2.97 10.64
CA ILE A 11 4.52 2.48 11.84
C ILE A 11 5.76 1.69 11.44
N HIS A 12 6.94 2.15 11.84
CA HIS A 12 8.17 1.39 11.66
C HIS A 12 8.16 0.16 12.58
N ILE A 13 8.37 -1.02 12.00
CA ILE A 13 8.48 -2.27 12.74
C ILE A 13 9.94 -2.75 12.65
N PRO A 14 10.69 -2.72 13.76
CA PRO A 14 12.09 -3.16 13.78
C PRO A 14 12.28 -4.53 13.12
N PHE A 15 13.24 -4.62 12.19
CA PHE A 15 13.62 -5.82 11.45
C PHE A 15 12.53 -6.44 10.55
N ARG A 16 11.34 -5.82 10.45
CA ARG A 16 10.23 -6.35 9.65
C ARG A 16 9.77 -5.39 8.55
N GLY A 17 10.24 -4.15 8.55
CA GLY A 17 9.88 -3.14 7.56
C GLY A 17 9.00 -2.04 8.15
N HIS A 18 8.09 -1.54 7.33
CA HIS A 18 7.19 -0.47 7.69
C HIS A 18 5.75 -0.88 7.46
N LEU A 19 4.92 -0.80 8.50
CA LEU A 19 3.49 -1.04 8.40
C LEU A 19 2.79 0.21 7.89
N LEU A 20 1.99 0.05 6.85
CA LEU A 20 1.03 1.06 6.42
C LEU A 20 -0.37 0.55 6.72
N ARG A 21 -1.13 1.33 7.51
CA ARG A 21 -2.57 1.12 7.66
C ARG A 21 -3.31 1.90 6.60
N LEU A 22 -4.00 1.19 5.73
CA LEU A 22 -4.67 1.75 4.57
C LEU A 22 -6.19 1.75 4.77
N LYS A 23 -6.83 2.87 4.45
CA LYS A 23 -8.28 2.99 4.34
C LYS A 23 -8.68 3.01 2.89
N ILE A 24 -9.71 2.26 2.54
CA ILE A 24 -10.22 2.26 1.17
C ILE A 24 -11.00 3.55 0.91
N ALA A 25 -10.50 4.38 0.01
CA ALA A 25 -11.16 5.62 -0.41
C ALA A 25 -12.12 5.34 -1.57
N GLU A 26 -11.65 4.66 -2.62
CA GLU A 26 -12.43 4.36 -3.81
C GLU A 26 -12.22 2.93 -4.30
N GLY A 27 -13.26 2.33 -4.88
CA GLY A 27 -13.27 0.92 -5.25
C GLY A 27 -13.08 -0.01 -4.05
N VAL A 28 -12.87 -1.30 -4.30
CA VAL A 28 -12.36 -2.27 -3.32
C VAL A 28 -11.35 -3.14 -4.07
N PRO A 29 -10.09 -3.22 -3.65
CA PRO A 29 -9.13 -4.12 -4.28
C PRO A 29 -9.55 -5.57 -4.04
N ARG A 30 -9.31 -6.44 -5.03
CA ARG A 30 -9.40 -7.87 -4.79
C ARG A 30 -8.12 -8.31 -4.10
N MET A 31 -8.21 -9.12 -3.05
CA MET A 31 -7.01 -9.60 -2.33
C MET A 31 -6.00 -10.33 -3.22
N LYS A 32 -6.44 -10.89 -4.35
CA LYS A 32 -5.54 -11.49 -5.34
C LYS A 32 -4.63 -10.47 -6.07
N GLU A 33 -5.03 -9.20 -6.11
CA GLU A 33 -4.29 -8.05 -6.65
C GLU A 33 -3.32 -7.46 -5.62
N LEU A 34 -3.32 -7.97 -4.38
CA LEU A 34 -2.54 -7.48 -3.25
C LEU A 34 -1.80 -8.66 -2.61
N LYS A 35 -0.90 -9.29 -3.35
CA LYS A 35 -0.06 -10.38 -2.82
C LYS A 35 1.31 -9.84 -2.42
N VAL A 36 2.05 -10.60 -1.62
CA VAL A 36 3.49 -10.36 -1.43
C VAL A 36 4.17 -10.28 -2.80
N GLY A 37 5.07 -9.31 -2.97
CA GLY A 37 5.72 -8.98 -4.24
C GLY A 37 4.93 -8.04 -5.15
N THR A 38 3.69 -7.70 -4.80
CA THR A 38 2.91 -6.73 -5.59
C THR A 38 3.50 -5.35 -5.43
N ARG A 39 3.67 -4.65 -6.56
CA ARG A 39 4.10 -3.25 -6.60
C ARG A 39 2.90 -2.32 -6.61
N LEU A 40 2.93 -1.31 -5.76
CA LEU A 40 1.88 -0.30 -5.61
C LEU A 40 2.49 1.08 -5.84
N ARG A 41 1.77 1.95 -6.54
CA ARG A 41 2.13 3.37 -6.60
C ARG A 41 1.70 4.03 -5.30
N VAL A 42 2.59 4.84 -4.74
CA VAL A 42 2.31 5.74 -3.61
C VAL A 42 2.44 7.18 -4.08
N SER A 43 1.59 8.07 -3.58
CA SER A 43 1.61 9.49 -3.96
C SER A 43 1.30 10.37 -2.77
N GLY A 44 2.23 11.29 -2.47
CA GLY A 44 2.14 12.26 -1.40
C GLY A 44 1.28 13.47 -1.78
N PRO A 45 0.80 14.22 -0.77
CA PRO A 45 0.03 15.45 -0.99
C PRO A 45 0.86 16.60 -1.59
N ASP A 46 2.18 16.48 -1.54
CA ASP A 46 3.20 17.39 -2.06
C ASP A 46 3.58 17.13 -3.52
N GLY A 47 2.94 16.14 -4.17
CA GLY A 47 3.22 15.73 -5.54
C GLY A 47 4.36 14.70 -5.67
N ARG A 48 5.02 14.30 -4.57
CA ARG A 48 6.00 13.20 -4.60
C ARG A 48 5.29 11.89 -4.89
N SER A 49 5.92 11.03 -5.67
CA SER A 49 5.36 9.71 -5.95
C SER A 49 6.45 8.67 -6.15
N GLY A 50 6.11 7.42 -5.84
CA GLY A 50 7.05 6.32 -5.94
C GLY A 50 6.33 4.98 -6.08
N VAL A 51 7.11 3.92 -6.11
CA VAL A 51 6.59 2.55 -6.13
C VAL A 51 7.14 1.81 -4.93
N VAL A 52 6.24 1.17 -4.19
CA VAL A 52 6.57 0.30 -3.06
C VAL A 52 6.14 -1.13 -3.37
N GLU A 53 6.80 -2.09 -2.76
CA GLU A 53 6.47 -3.51 -2.86
C GLU A 53 5.88 -4.02 -1.55
N ILE A 54 4.83 -4.84 -1.64
CA ILE A 54 4.27 -5.51 -0.47
C ILE A 54 5.24 -6.61 -0.02
N LEU A 55 5.87 -6.40 1.14
CA LEU A 55 6.68 -7.41 1.82
C LEU A 55 5.80 -8.44 2.54
N GLY A 56 4.64 -8.02 3.05
CA GLY A 56 3.77 -8.90 3.83
C GLY A 56 2.52 -8.23 4.39
N PHE A 57 1.85 -8.98 5.26
CA PHE A 57 0.69 -8.54 6.04
C PHE A 57 1.02 -8.74 7.52
N PRO A 58 0.60 -7.83 8.43
CA PRO A 58 0.84 -8.02 9.85
C PRO A 58 0.11 -9.27 10.37
N THR A 59 0.83 -10.11 11.11
CA THR A 59 0.29 -11.34 11.68
C THR A 59 -0.69 -11.07 12.83
N MET A 60 -0.47 -9.97 13.58
CA MET A 60 -1.26 -9.63 14.77
C MET A 60 -2.70 -9.23 14.45
N ALA A 61 -2.95 -8.68 13.26
CA ALA A 61 -4.29 -8.28 12.87
C ALA A 61 -5.15 -9.46 12.39
N GLY A 62 -4.60 -10.67 12.24
CA GLY A 62 -5.27 -11.81 11.59
C GLY A 62 -5.21 -11.74 10.07
N ARG A 63 -5.64 -12.82 9.40
CA ARG A 63 -5.58 -12.93 7.93
C ARG A 63 -6.42 -11.83 7.25
N GLN A 64 -5.84 -11.18 6.25
CA GLN A 64 -6.56 -10.24 5.38
C GLN A 64 -7.34 -11.06 4.34
N THR A 65 -8.64 -11.24 4.55
CA THR A 65 -9.55 -11.91 3.62
C THR A 65 -10.37 -10.87 2.85
N GLN A 66 -10.91 -11.26 1.69
CA GLN A 66 -11.76 -10.37 0.88
C GLN A 66 -12.95 -9.84 1.68
N GLU A 67 -13.67 -10.74 2.36
CA GLU A 67 -14.83 -10.42 3.20
C GLU A 67 -14.47 -9.41 4.30
N ARG A 68 -13.30 -9.55 4.92
CA ARG A 68 -12.87 -8.62 5.95
C ARG A 68 -12.63 -7.22 5.37
N VAL A 69 -11.87 -7.13 4.30
CA VAL A 69 -11.53 -5.85 3.65
C VAL A 69 -12.79 -5.13 3.18
N GLU A 70 -13.76 -5.87 2.63
CA GLU A 70 -15.07 -5.34 2.26
C GLU A 70 -15.86 -4.82 3.48
N ARG A 71 -15.85 -5.57 4.59
CA ARG A 71 -16.56 -5.20 5.82
C ARG A 71 -15.93 -4.02 6.56
N THR A 72 -14.61 -4.00 6.70
CA THR A 72 -13.90 -3.00 7.52
C THR A 72 -13.45 -1.79 6.72
N ARG A 73 -13.37 -1.89 5.39
CA ARG A 73 -12.81 -0.86 4.50
C ARG A 73 -11.37 -0.48 4.89
N GLU A 74 -10.65 -1.42 5.48
CA GLU A 74 -9.30 -1.25 5.99
C GLU A 74 -8.41 -2.42 5.57
N LEU A 75 -7.13 -2.12 5.34
CA LEU A 75 -6.11 -3.08 4.97
C LEU A 75 -4.77 -2.65 5.55
N ASP A 76 -4.10 -3.55 6.25
CA ASP A 76 -2.73 -3.31 6.71
C ASP A 76 -1.75 -4.05 5.80
N ILE A 77 -0.71 -3.36 5.33
CA ILE A 77 0.41 -3.95 4.56
C ILE A 77 1.74 -3.62 5.20
N VAL A 78 2.74 -4.46 4.96
CA VAL A 78 4.13 -4.20 5.32
C VAL A 78 4.91 -3.96 4.03
N ILE A 79 5.72 -2.91 4.01
CA ILE A 79 6.66 -2.57 2.93
C ILE A 79 8.10 -2.57 3.48
N PRO A 80 9.14 -2.67 2.64
CA PRO A 80 10.52 -2.49 3.09
C PRO A 80 10.75 -1.09 3.69
N SER A 81 11.58 -1.00 4.75
CA SER A 81 11.80 0.27 5.46
C SER A 81 12.42 1.34 4.57
N GLU A 82 13.28 0.94 3.65
CA GLU A 82 13.94 1.80 2.66
C GLU A 82 12.96 2.37 1.63
N GLN A 83 11.84 1.68 1.36
CA GLN A 83 10.80 2.13 0.44
C GLN A 83 9.75 3.01 1.12
N ALA A 84 9.83 3.16 2.44
CA ALA A 84 8.94 4.04 3.18
C ALA A 84 9.35 5.52 3.16
N VAL A 85 10.43 5.84 2.43
CA VAL A 85 10.89 7.20 2.18
C VAL A 85 10.97 7.38 0.66
N ILE A 86 10.21 8.34 0.14
CA ILE A 86 10.19 8.71 -1.29
C ILE A 86 10.76 10.12 -1.40
N ASP A 87 11.89 10.26 -2.10
CA ASP A 87 12.58 11.54 -2.32
C ASP A 87 12.79 12.35 -1.01
N GLY A 88 13.17 11.65 0.06
CA GLY A 88 13.42 12.23 1.38
C GLY A 88 12.18 12.48 2.24
N ALA A 89 10.97 12.24 1.72
CA ALA A 89 9.72 12.33 2.47
C ALA A 89 9.22 10.95 2.91
N ARG A 90 8.83 10.82 4.18
CA ARG A 90 8.29 9.57 4.73
C ARG A 90 6.85 9.38 4.26
N ILE A 91 6.49 8.15 3.89
CA ILE A 91 5.10 7.79 3.63
C ILE A 91 4.35 7.84 4.96
N GLU A 92 3.35 8.70 5.05
CA GLU A 92 2.60 8.98 6.27
C GLU A 92 1.13 9.29 5.96
N ILE A 93 0.38 9.74 6.97
CA ILE A 93 -1.04 10.08 6.84
C ILE A 93 -1.24 11.10 5.70
N GLY A 94 -2.24 10.85 4.86
CA GLY A 94 -2.56 11.72 3.72
C GLY A 94 -1.94 11.29 2.39
N TRP A 95 -0.99 10.35 2.41
CA TRP A 95 -0.52 9.68 1.20
C TRP A 95 -1.60 8.77 0.61
N ARG A 96 -1.60 8.64 -0.71
CA ARG A 96 -2.48 7.74 -1.47
C ARG A 96 -1.70 6.52 -1.96
N VAL A 97 -2.39 5.39 -2.08
CA VAL A 97 -1.85 4.13 -2.60
C VAL A 97 -2.81 3.55 -3.63
N GLY A 98 -2.29 3.14 -4.77
CA GLY A 98 -3.06 2.51 -5.84
C GLY A 98 -2.24 1.49 -6.62
N PRO A 99 -2.83 0.84 -7.63
CA PRO A 99 -2.10 -0.01 -8.55
C PRO A 99 -0.90 0.74 -9.13
N ALA A 100 0.28 0.10 -9.17
CA ALA A 100 1.35 0.61 -10.02
C ALA A 100 0.90 0.50 -11.48
N ASP A 101 1.10 1.55 -12.28
CA ASP A 101 0.92 1.44 -13.72
C ASP A 101 1.89 0.36 -14.22
N ASP A 102 1.37 -0.63 -14.95
CA ASP A 102 2.21 -1.60 -15.63
C ASP A 102 2.90 -0.88 -16.80
N GLU A 103 4.16 -0.47 -16.63
CA GLU A 103 4.98 0.12 -17.71
C GLU A 103 5.27 -0.88 -18.87
N ARG A 104 4.55 -2.01 -18.96
CA ARG A 104 4.53 -2.90 -20.13
C ARG A 104 3.76 -2.38 -21.33
N THR A 105 3.17 -1.18 -21.29
CA THR A 105 2.45 -0.58 -22.45
C THR A 105 3.11 0.69 -23.00
N LYS A 106 4.46 0.73 -23.07
CA LYS A 106 5.19 1.79 -23.81
C LYS A 106 6.34 1.28 -24.69
N ARG A 107 6.29 0.02 -25.13
CA ARG A 107 7.10 -0.46 -26.27
C ARG A 107 6.19 -1.16 -27.27
N GLY A 108 5.52 -0.35 -28.08
CA GLY A 108 4.90 -0.73 -29.34
C GLY A 108 5.50 0.14 -30.43
#